data_AF-W7BRN9-F1
#
_entry.id   AF-W7BRN9-F1
#
_cell.length_a   1.000
_cell.length_b   1.000
_cell.length_c   1.000
_cell.angle_alpha   90.00
_cell.angle_beta   90.00
_cell.angle_gamma   90.00
#
_symmetry.space_group_name_H-M   'P 1'
#
loop_
_entity.id
_entity.type
_entity.pdbx_description
1 polymer ?
#
loop_
_entity_poly.entity_id
_entity_poly.type
_entity_poly.pdbx_seq_one_letter_code
_entity_poly.pdbx_strand_id
1 'polypeptide(L)'
;MVKKKIVVIGGGITGLSSTFYLKRELEKQGLDYELVLLEAGTKFWGKIETVKRDGYIIERGPDSFLRRKSEMQDLVMDLGMKDQLVEDATGENYVLAKQGLHAIPKSSIMGIPARYRPFFKSGLLSASGKLRVLGDLFLGKQQVEEEDMSLGAFLRARVGDEMVDHILEPLMSGIYAGDLDEMSAEATG
;
A
#
# COMPACT_ATOMS: atom_id res chain seq x y z
N MET A 1 -12.52 -41.71 -17.15
CA MET A 1 -12.74 -40.32 -17.62
C MET A 1 -11.49 -39.52 -17.35
N VAL A 2 -11.08 -38.64 -18.26
CA VAL A 2 -9.91 -37.76 -18.03
C VAL A 2 -10.34 -36.68 -17.04
N LYS A 3 -9.61 -36.58 -15.92
CA LYS A 3 -9.84 -35.55 -14.90
C LYS A 3 -9.53 -34.18 -15.49
N LYS A 4 -10.43 -33.20 -15.33
CA LYS A 4 -10.20 -31.84 -15.84
C LYS A 4 -9.07 -31.19 -15.05
N LYS A 5 -8.20 -30.45 -15.71
CA LYS A 5 -6.99 -29.85 -15.12
C LYS A 5 -7.10 -28.33 -15.10
N ILE A 6 -6.73 -27.72 -13.99
CA ILE A 6 -6.54 -26.27 -13.87
C ILE A 6 -5.08 -26.03 -13.49
N VAL A 7 -4.41 -25.19 -14.28
CA VAL A 7 -3.01 -24.84 -14.08
C VAL A 7 -2.92 -23.38 -13.66
N VAL A 8 -2.29 -23.13 -12.52
CA VAL A 8 -1.94 -21.80 -12.03
C VAL A 8 -0.45 -21.58 -12.29
N ILE A 9 -0.10 -20.45 -12.89
CA ILE A 9 1.28 -20.10 -13.24
C ILE A 9 1.75 -18.95 -12.34
N GLY A 10 2.87 -19.17 -11.65
CA GLY A 10 3.45 -18.25 -10.68
C GLY A 10 3.15 -18.67 -9.23
N GLY A 11 4.19 -19.04 -8.49
CA GLY A 11 4.16 -19.50 -7.11
C GLY A 11 4.31 -18.39 -6.06
N GLY A 12 4.05 -17.14 -6.42
CA GLY A 12 3.96 -16.02 -5.48
C GLY A 12 2.64 -16.02 -4.69
N ILE A 13 2.44 -15.00 -3.83
CA ILE A 13 1.23 -14.89 -3.00
C ILE A 13 -0.07 -15.00 -3.80
N THR A 14 -0.13 -14.39 -4.99
CA THR A 14 -1.31 -14.43 -5.87
C THR A 14 -1.63 -15.84 -6.36
N GLY A 15 -0.64 -16.59 -6.83
CA GLY A 15 -0.89 -17.95 -7.32
C GLY A 15 -1.13 -18.95 -6.19
N LEU A 16 -0.45 -18.78 -5.05
CA LEU A 16 -0.69 -19.59 -3.85
C LEU A 16 -2.11 -19.38 -3.31
N SER A 17 -2.55 -18.12 -3.14
CA SER A 17 -3.90 -17.81 -2.64
C SER A 17 -4.97 -18.25 -3.64
N SER A 18 -4.76 -18.03 -4.94
CA SER A 18 -5.67 -18.51 -6.00
C SER A 18 -5.83 -20.02 -5.94
N THR A 19 -4.71 -20.76 -5.80
CA THR A 19 -4.73 -22.23 -5.70
C THR A 19 -5.43 -22.69 -4.44
N PHE A 20 -5.19 -22.04 -3.30
CA PHE A 20 -5.83 -22.33 -2.02
C PHE A 20 -7.36 -22.17 -2.09
N TYR A 21 -7.83 -21.01 -2.54
CA TYR A 21 -9.27 -20.74 -2.63
C TYR A 21 -9.96 -21.59 -3.69
N LEU A 22 -9.31 -21.82 -4.83
CA LEU A 22 -9.84 -22.68 -5.87
C LEU A 22 -9.99 -24.13 -5.40
N LYS A 23 -8.99 -24.65 -4.67
CA LYS A 23 -9.07 -25.99 -4.08
C LYS A 23 -10.27 -26.11 -3.14
N ARG A 24 -10.43 -25.14 -2.23
CA ARG A 24 -11.54 -25.12 -1.26
C ARG A 24 -12.91 -25.10 -1.94
N GLU A 25 -13.04 -24.30 -3.00
CA GLU A 25 -14.30 -24.22 -3.74
C GLU A 25 -14.61 -25.50 -4.53
N LEU A 26 -13.60 -26.12 -5.15
CA LEU A 26 -13.76 -27.41 -5.83
C LEU A 26 -14.19 -28.52 -4.87
N GLU A 27 -13.59 -28.60 -3.69
CA GLU A 27 -13.96 -29.55 -2.64
C GLU A 27 -15.39 -29.33 -2.16
N LYS A 28 -15.77 -28.07 -1.91
CA LYS A 28 -17.13 -27.69 -1.50
C LYS A 28 -18.19 -28.07 -2.54
N GLN A 29 -17.87 -27.93 -3.83
CA GLN A 29 -18.77 -28.31 -4.92
C GLN A 29 -18.69 -29.81 -5.28
N GLY A 30 -17.82 -30.59 -4.64
CA GLY A 30 -17.60 -32.00 -4.98
C GLY A 30 -17.03 -32.22 -6.39
N LEU A 31 -16.32 -31.23 -6.92
CA LEU A 31 -15.78 -31.23 -8.27
C LEU A 31 -14.38 -31.85 -8.31
N ASP A 32 -14.23 -32.93 -9.07
CA ASP A 32 -12.97 -33.64 -9.21
C ASP A 32 -12.09 -33.02 -10.31
N TYR A 33 -11.29 -32.02 -9.94
CA TYR A 33 -10.31 -31.37 -10.82
C TYR A 33 -8.88 -31.63 -10.34
N GLU A 34 -7.94 -31.75 -11.27
CA GLU A 34 -6.50 -31.78 -10.98
C GLU A 34 -5.99 -30.33 -10.94
N LEU A 35 -5.50 -29.91 -9.78
CA LEU A 35 -4.87 -28.60 -9.60
C LEU A 35 -3.36 -28.71 -9.70
N VAL A 36 -2.76 -27.92 -10.57
CA VAL A 36 -1.30 -27.84 -10.75
C VAL A 36 -0.87 -26.39 -10.59
N LEU A 37 0.05 -26.13 -9.66
CA LEU A 37 0.71 -24.84 -9.51
C LEU A 37 2.14 -24.95 -10.04
N LEU A 38 2.51 -24.09 -10.98
CA LEU A 38 3.84 -24.03 -11.57
C LEU A 38 4.57 -22.77 -11.14
N GLU A 39 5.79 -22.92 -10.65
CA GLU A 39 6.71 -21.83 -10.32
C GLU A 39 7.98 -22.00 -11.14
N ALA A 40 8.51 -20.90 -11.69
CA ALA A 40 9.71 -20.91 -12.52
C ALA A 40 10.98 -21.07 -11.68
N GLY A 41 10.99 -20.52 -10.47
CA GLY A 41 12.09 -20.56 -9.53
C GLY A 41 12.17 -21.84 -8.70
N THR A 42 13.18 -21.89 -7.83
CA THR A 42 13.43 -23.04 -6.95
C THR A 42 12.63 -23.00 -5.64
N LYS A 43 11.85 -21.93 -5.40
CA LYS A 43 11.08 -21.70 -4.19
C LYS A 43 9.77 -20.97 -4.55
N PHE A 44 8.74 -21.22 -3.76
CA PHE A 44 7.51 -20.43 -3.76
C PHE A 44 7.72 -19.05 -3.12
N TRP A 45 6.61 -18.32 -2.91
CA TRP A 45 6.50 -17.03 -2.19
C TRP A 45 6.77 -15.79 -3.05
N GLY A 46 7.50 -15.94 -4.16
CA GLY A 46 7.77 -14.83 -5.07
C GLY A 46 8.58 -13.73 -4.38
N LYS A 47 7.98 -12.54 -4.22
CA LYS A 47 8.63 -11.40 -3.55
C LYS A 47 8.70 -11.51 -2.02
N ILE A 48 7.94 -12.44 -1.42
CA ILE A 48 7.92 -12.62 0.04
C ILE A 48 9.11 -13.48 0.45
N GLU A 49 10.04 -12.91 1.22
CA GLU A 49 11.21 -13.64 1.71
C GLU A 49 11.64 -13.11 3.09
N THR A 50 11.58 -13.98 4.09
CA THR A 50 12.05 -13.71 5.45
C THR A 50 13.37 -14.44 5.71
N VAL A 51 14.38 -13.72 6.18
CA VAL A 51 15.67 -14.28 6.60
C VAL A 51 15.78 -14.25 8.12
N LYS A 52 16.14 -15.39 8.71
CA LYS A 52 16.46 -15.52 10.14
C LYS A 52 17.96 -15.69 10.30
N ARG A 53 18.63 -14.72 10.93
CA ARG A 53 20.09 -14.73 11.05
C ARG A 53 20.52 -13.96 12.30
N ASP A 54 21.46 -14.53 13.06
CA ASP A 54 22.09 -13.89 14.22
C ASP A 54 21.07 -13.35 15.26
N GLY A 55 19.94 -14.05 15.43
CA GLY A 55 18.84 -13.66 16.32
C GLY A 55 17.83 -12.67 15.72
N TYR A 56 18.07 -12.17 14.50
CA TYR A 56 17.17 -11.26 13.79
C TYR A 56 16.19 -12.02 12.87
N ILE A 57 15.03 -11.41 12.67
CA ILE A 57 14.06 -11.75 11.63
C ILE A 57 14.02 -10.54 10.69
N ILE A 58 14.36 -10.74 9.42
CA ILE A 58 14.56 -9.67 8.44
C ILE A 58 13.73 -9.99 7.20
N GLU A 59 12.78 -9.12 6.88
CA GLU A 59 12.01 -9.19 5.64
C GLU A 59 12.81 -8.57 4.50
N ARG A 60 13.02 -9.33 3.42
CA ARG A 60 13.75 -8.89 2.21
C ARG A 60 12.83 -8.32 1.12
N GLY A 61 11.52 -8.43 1.33
CA GLY A 61 10.48 -7.96 0.42
C GLY A 61 9.41 -7.21 1.20
N PRO A 62 8.11 -7.56 1.06
CA PRO A 62 7.06 -7.01 1.90
C PRO A 62 7.30 -7.33 3.38
N ASP A 63 7.14 -6.33 4.24
CA ASP A 63 7.29 -6.48 5.70
C ASP A 63 5.94 -6.60 6.45
N SER A 64 4.89 -5.99 5.90
CA SER A 64 3.59 -5.83 6.54
C SER A 64 2.45 -5.71 5.52
N PHE A 65 1.20 -5.71 6.00
CA PHE A 65 0.03 -5.42 5.17
C PHE A 65 -0.98 -4.55 5.92
N LEU A 66 -1.79 -3.80 5.18
CA LEU A 66 -2.74 -2.86 5.77
C LEU A 66 -3.93 -3.57 6.43
N ARG A 67 -4.09 -3.38 7.75
CA ARG A 67 -5.21 -3.93 8.53
C ARG A 67 -6.61 -3.46 8.06
N ARG A 68 -6.72 -2.39 7.28
CA ARG A 68 -8.02 -1.93 6.76
C ARG A 68 -8.51 -2.72 5.54
N LYS A 69 -7.64 -3.51 4.91
CA LYS A 69 -7.99 -4.41 3.80
C LYS A 69 -8.24 -5.80 4.39
N SER A 70 -9.44 -6.35 4.18
CA SER A 70 -9.84 -7.60 4.85
C SER A 70 -9.20 -8.83 4.21
N GLU A 71 -8.85 -8.78 2.93
CA GLU A 71 -8.48 -9.96 2.12
C GLU A 71 -7.30 -10.73 2.72
N MET A 72 -6.28 -10.03 3.21
CA MET A 72 -5.13 -10.67 3.86
C MET A 72 -5.46 -11.17 5.28
N GLN A 73 -6.36 -10.49 6.00
CA GLN A 73 -6.82 -10.99 7.31
C GLN A 73 -7.65 -12.25 7.16
N ASP A 74 -8.57 -12.25 6.19
CA ASP A 74 -9.43 -13.38 5.89
C ASP A 74 -8.57 -14.60 5.54
N LEU A 75 -7.53 -14.41 4.71
CA LEU A 75 -6.56 -15.46 4.39
C LEU A 75 -5.81 -15.96 5.64
N VAL A 76 -5.34 -15.06 6.51
CA VAL A 76 -4.65 -15.44 7.75
C VAL A 76 -5.58 -16.24 8.69
N MET A 77 -6.86 -15.85 8.78
CA MET A 77 -7.86 -16.59 9.56
C MET A 77 -8.15 -17.95 8.94
N ASP A 78 -8.34 -18.01 7.63
CA ASP A 78 -8.56 -19.26 6.87
C ASP A 78 -7.39 -20.25 7.02
N LEU A 79 -6.16 -19.75 7.21
CA LEU A 79 -4.97 -20.55 7.47
C LEU A 79 -4.76 -20.89 8.95
N GLY A 80 -5.61 -20.40 9.86
CA GLY A 80 -5.47 -20.62 11.30
C GLY A 80 -4.26 -19.92 11.93
N MET A 81 -3.77 -18.84 11.30
CA MET A 81 -2.56 -18.11 11.72
C MET A 81 -2.85 -16.83 12.49
N LYS A 82 -4.08 -16.66 12.99
CA LYS A 82 -4.50 -15.45 13.71
C LYS A 82 -3.57 -15.07 14.87
N ASP A 83 -3.13 -16.05 15.64
CA ASP A 83 -2.29 -15.83 16.83
C ASP A 83 -0.85 -15.43 16.50
N GLN A 84 -0.48 -15.43 15.21
CA GLN A 84 0.82 -14.96 14.73
C GLN A 84 0.79 -13.50 14.25
N LEU A 85 -0.40 -12.88 14.18
CA LEU A 85 -0.52 -11.47 13.83
C LEU A 85 0.05 -10.61 14.95
N VAL A 86 0.99 -9.76 14.60
CA VAL A 86 1.56 -8.73 15.47
C VAL A 86 1.18 -7.35 14.89
N GLU A 87 0.89 -6.41 15.77
CA GLU A 87 0.66 -5.03 15.37
C GLU A 87 1.97 -4.25 15.41
N ASP A 88 2.13 -3.35 14.45
CA ASP A 88 3.27 -2.43 14.44
C ASP A 88 3.27 -1.58 15.71
N ALA A 89 4.44 -1.46 16.34
CA ALA A 89 4.61 -0.52 17.43
C ALA A 89 4.40 0.90 16.88
N THR A 90 3.43 1.63 17.42
CA THR A 90 3.15 2.99 17.00
C THR A 90 4.36 3.88 17.22
N GLY A 91 4.98 4.33 16.12
CA GLY A 91 6.12 5.24 16.10
C GLY A 91 5.76 6.64 15.63
N GLU A 92 6.73 7.55 15.68
CA GLU A 92 6.67 8.80 14.95
C GLU A 92 7.33 8.61 13.59
N ASN A 93 6.64 9.03 12.53
CA ASN A 93 7.20 9.05 11.18
C ASN A 93 7.85 10.40 10.91
N TYR A 94 8.94 10.41 10.15
CA TYR A 94 9.72 11.61 9.86
C TYR A 94 9.92 11.75 8.35
N VAL A 95 9.95 12.99 7.87
CA VAL A 95 10.43 13.35 6.52
C VAL A 95 11.73 14.13 6.67
N LEU A 96 12.74 13.76 5.89
CA LEU A 96 13.95 14.55 5.75
C LEU A 96 13.70 15.67 4.73
N ALA A 97 13.61 16.90 5.20
CA ALA A 97 13.40 18.07 4.36
C ALA A 97 14.25 19.24 4.88
N LYS A 98 14.68 20.15 4.00
CA LYS A 98 15.41 21.37 4.39
C LYS A 98 16.58 21.11 5.36
N GLN A 99 17.33 20.02 5.14
CA GLN A 99 18.46 19.56 5.97
C GLN A 99 18.11 19.17 7.42
N GLY A 100 16.85 18.84 7.71
CA GLY A 100 16.41 18.40 9.03
C GLY A 100 15.36 17.29 8.98
N LEU A 101 15.27 16.51 10.07
CA LEU A 101 14.18 15.55 10.27
C LEU A 101 12.96 16.28 10.84
N HIS A 102 11.83 16.13 10.17
CA HIS A 102 10.58 16.75 10.57
C HIS A 102 9.53 15.68 10.82
N ALA A 103 8.99 15.65 12.05
CA ALA A 103 7.94 14.72 12.42
C ALA A 103 6.66 14.99 11.61
N ILE A 104 6.08 13.92 11.05
CA ILE A 104 4.78 13.96 10.40
C ILE A 104 3.72 13.97 11.49
N PRO A 105 2.79 14.95 11.50
CA PRO A 105 1.75 14.99 12.51
C PRO A 105 0.87 13.73 12.45
N LYS A 106 0.65 13.08 13.60
CA LYS A 106 -0.15 11.83 13.72
C LYS A 106 -1.57 11.92 13.14
N SER A 107 -2.08 13.13 12.92
CA SER A 107 -3.38 13.40 12.31
C SER A 107 -3.32 13.55 10.78
N SER A 108 -2.45 12.82 10.09
CA SER A 108 -2.39 12.78 8.62
C SER A 108 -2.74 11.39 8.09
N ILE A 109 -3.52 11.33 7.02
CA ILE A 109 -3.77 10.09 6.27
C ILE A 109 -2.91 10.17 5.00
N MET A 110 -1.93 9.29 4.84
CA MET A 110 -0.98 9.32 3.71
C MET A 110 -0.32 10.70 3.50
N GLY A 111 0.07 11.38 4.59
CA GLY A 111 0.66 12.73 4.53
C GLY A 111 -0.34 13.87 4.37
N ILE A 112 -1.58 13.60 3.95
CA ILE A 112 -2.63 14.62 3.84
C ILE A 112 -3.17 14.94 5.25
N PRO A 113 -3.18 16.22 5.68
CA PRO A 113 -3.62 16.59 7.02
C PRO A 113 -5.13 16.32 7.23
N ALA A 114 -5.47 15.32 8.06
CA ALA A 114 -6.84 15.14 8.55
C ALA A 114 -7.20 16.19 9.63
N ARG A 115 -6.18 16.77 10.29
CA ARG A 115 -6.32 17.96 11.12
C ARG A 115 -5.24 18.97 10.77
N TYR A 116 -5.68 20.16 10.42
CA TYR A 116 -4.83 21.27 10.01
C TYR A 116 -3.97 21.82 11.17
N ARG A 117 -4.53 22.02 12.36
CA ARG A 117 -3.84 22.68 13.49
C ARG A 117 -2.46 22.10 13.85
N PRO A 118 -2.27 20.77 14.00
CA PRO A 118 -0.94 20.19 14.25
C PRO A 118 0.02 20.35 13.07
N PHE A 119 -0.50 20.32 11.85
CA PHE A 119 0.26 20.44 10.61
C PHE A 119 0.85 21.85 10.42
N PHE A 120 0.11 22.89 10.76
CA PHE A 120 0.61 24.28 10.68
C PHE A 120 1.73 24.61 11.67
N LYS A 121 1.90 23.80 12.73
CA LYS A 121 3.04 23.92 13.66
C LYS A 121 4.31 23.26 13.14
N SER A 122 4.23 22.44 12.08
CA SER A 122 5.41 21.83 11.48
C SER A 122 6.24 22.86 10.70
N GLY A 123 7.55 22.64 10.66
CA GLY A 123 8.50 23.40 9.84
C GLY A 123 8.57 22.93 8.38
N LEU A 124 7.70 21.99 7.97
CA LEU A 124 7.74 21.34 6.67
C LEU A 124 7.44 22.32 5.52
N LEU A 125 6.39 23.14 5.69
CA LEU A 125 5.97 24.12 4.69
C LEU A 125 6.32 25.55 5.07
N SER A 126 6.62 26.36 4.06
CA SER A 126 6.68 27.82 4.16
C SER A 126 5.33 28.42 4.59
N ALA A 127 5.32 29.70 4.97
CA ALA A 127 4.07 30.41 5.28
C ALA A 127 3.12 30.47 4.07
N SER A 128 3.67 30.63 2.85
CA SER A 128 2.90 30.60 1.60
C SER A 128 2.35 29.20 1.28
N GLY A 129 3.15 28.14 1.44
CA GLY A 129 2.69 26.76 1.24
C GLY A 129 1.59 26.38 2.23
N LYS A 130 1.73 26.82 3.48
CA LYS A 130 0.68 26.72 4.50
C LYS A 130 -0.64 27.36 4.03
N LEU A 131 -0.59 28.61 3.54
CA LEU A 131 -1.78 29.28 3.02
C LEU A 131 -2.35 28.57 1.78
N ARG A 132 -1.50 28.04 0.90
CA ARG A 132 -1.91 27.31 -0.30
C ARG A 132 -2.72 26.04 0.04
N VAL A 133 -2.28 25.30 1.06
CA VAL A 133 -3.01 24.12 1.58
C VAL A 133 -4.35 24.50 2.19
N LEU A 134 -4.44 25.64 2.89
CA LEU A 134 -5.74 26.14 3.38
C LEU A 134 -6.69 26.53 2.25
N GLY A 135 -6.15 26.93 1.09
CA GLY A 135 -6.93 27.22 -0.11
C GLY A 135 -7.80 26.04 -0.56
N ASP A 136 -7.36 24.80 -0.32
CA ASP A 136 -8.13 23.59 -0.65
C ASP A 136 -9.48 23.53 0.07
N LEU A 137 -9.60 24.10 1.28
CA LEU A 137 -10.88 24.18 2.01
C LEU A 137 -11.95 24.99 1.28
N PHE A 138 -11.53 25.87 0.37
CA PHE A 138 -12.40 26.72 -0.43
C PHE A 138 -12.56 26.21 -1.86
N LEU A 139 -11.75 25.23 -2.26
CA LEU A 139 -11.96 24.50 -3.49
C LEU A 139 -13.16 23.57 -3.25
N GLY A 140 -14.25 23.78 -4.01
CA GLY A 140 -15.35 22.83 -4.03
C GLY A 140 -14.88 21.45 -4.51
N LYS A 141 -15.78 20.47 -4.54
CA LYS A 141 -15.48 19.21 -5.25
C LYS A 141 -15.14 19.55 -6.71
N GLN A 142 -13.86 19.52 -7.07
CA GLN A 142 -13.48 19.51 -8.47
C GLN A 142 -14.17 18.30 -9.10
N GLN A 143 -14.96 18.55 -10.14
CA GLN A 143 -15.33 17.51 -11.07
C GLN A 143 -14.01 17.02 -11.65
N VAL A 144 -13.59 15.82 -11.24
CA VAL A 144 -12.57 15.09 -11.97
C VAL A 144 -13.20 14.89 -13.34
N GLU A 145 -12.67 15.56 -14.37
CA GLU A 145 -13.10 15.32 -15.74
C GLU A 145 -12.94 13.81 -16.03
N GLU A 146 -13.76 13.26 -16.92
CA GLU A 146 -13.81 11.81 -17.20
C GLU A 146 -12.49 11.23 -17.76
N GLU A 147 -11.45 12.04 -17.95
CA GLU A 147 -10.11 11.61 -18.35
C GLU A 147 -9.19 11.36 -17.14
N ASP A 148 -8.54 10.20 -17.14
CA ASP A 148 -7.56 9.78 -16.13
C ASP A 148 -6.43 10.82 -16.03
N MET A 149 -6.41 11.57 -14.93
CA MET A 149 -5.36 12.52 -14.61
C MET A 149 -4.33 11.89 -13.67
N SER A 150 -3.07 12.31 -13.79
CA SER A 150 -2.05 11.85 -12.86
C SER A 150 -2.36 12.31 -11.43
N LEU A 151 -2.00 11.47 -10.48
CA LEU A 151 -2.17 11.74 -9.06
C LEU A 151 -1.38 13.01 -8.65
N GLY A 152 -0.18 13.20 -9.20
CA GLY A 152 0.63 14.39 -9.01
C GLY A 152 -0.07 15.67 -9.46
N ALA A 153 -0.62 15.69 -10.68
CA ALA A 153 -1.37 16.85 -11.19
C ALA A 153 -2.60 17.16 -10.33
N PHE A 154 -3.34 16.13 -9.91
CA PHE A 154 -4.50 16.29 -9.04
C PHE A 154 -4.12 16.90 -7.69
N LEU A 155 -3.06 16.37 -7.05
CA LEU A 155 -2.61 16.84 -5.75
C LEU A 155 -2.05 18.27 -5.83
N ARG A 156 -1.26 18.61 -6.86
CA ARG A 156 -0.71 19.97 -7.05
C ARG A 156 -1.81 21.00 -7.25
N ALA A 157 -2.86 20.65 -8.01
CA ALA A 157 -4.02 21.53 -8.19
C ALA A 157 -4.74 21.84 -6.86
N ARG A 158 -4.73 20.91 -5.90
CA ARG A 158 -5.40 21.07 -4.61
C ARG A 158 -4.52 21.71 -3.55
N VAL A 159 -3.42 21.05 -3.22
CA VAL A 159 -2.58 21.38 -2.07
C VAL A 159 -1.32 22.17 -2.43
N GLY A 160 -1.02 22.30 -3.72
CA GLY A 160 0.14 23.03 -4.24
C GLY A 160 1.44 22.24 -4.25
N ASP A 161 2.40 22.71 -5.05
CA ASP A 161 3.67 22.02 -5.33
C ASP A 161 4.48 21.77 -4.06
N GLU A 162 4.61 22.76 -3.16
CA GLU A 162 5.41 22.60 -1.94
C GLU A 162 4.91 21.45 -1.04
N MET A 163 3.60 21.18 -1.03
CA MET A 163 3.03 20.05 -0.28
C MET A 163 3.33 18.72 -0.98
N VAL A 164 3.22 18.70 -2.31
CA VAL A 164 3.46 17.51 -3.10
C VAL A 164 4.93 17.12 -3.01
N ASP A 165 5.83 18.02 -3.39
CA ASP A 165 7.25 17.72 -3.55
C ASP A 165 7.95 17.44 -2.21
N HIS A 166 7.56 18.11 -1.12
CA HIS A 166 8.25 17.96 0.17
C HIS A 166 7.63 16.94 1.12
N ILE A 167 6.39 16.50 0.87
CA ILE A 167 5.67 15.62 1.81
C ILE A 167 5.03 14.44 1.09
N LEU A 168 4.16 14.69 0.11
CA LEU A 168 3.39 13.61 -0.50
C LEU A 168 4.26 12.72 -1.39
N GLU A 169 5.12 13.28 -2.22
CA GLU A 169 6.03 12.54 -3.09
C GLU A 169 7.02 11.67 -2.29
N PRO A 170 7.73 12.17 -1.25
CA PRO A 170 8.56 11.32 -0.38
C PRO A 170 7.78 10.18 0.30
N LEU A 171 6.53 10.42 0.70
CA LEU A 171 5.72 9.40 1.36
C LEU A 171 5.20 8.35 0.38
N MET A 172 4.79 8.77 -0.80
CA MET A 172 4.22 7.88 -1.81
C MET A 172 5.29 7.10 -2.56
N SER A 173 6.44 7.70 -2.85
CA SER A 173 7.61 6.97 -3.37
C SER A 173 8.07 5.87 -2.43
N GLY A 174 7.95 6.06 -1.10
CA GLY A 174 8.22 5.01 -0.12
C GLY A 174 7.30 3.79 -0.19
N ILE A 175 6.07 3.94 -0.69
CA ILE A 175 5.07 2.86 -0.78
C ILE A 175 5.02 2.25 -2.18
N TYR A 176 5.02 3.09 -3.20
CA TYR A 176 4.75 2.70 -4.58
C TYR A 176 6.01 2.69 -5.45
N ALA A 177 7.13 3.26 -4.98
CA ALA A 177 8.37 3.41 -5.73
C ALA A 177 8.18 3.97 -7.16
N GLY A 178 7.13 4.78 -7.36
CA GLY A 178 6.73 5.34 -8.64
C GLY A 178 6.63 6.86 -8.59
N ASP A 179 6.71 7.47 -9.75
CA ASP A 179 6.51 8.91 -9.95
C ASP A 179 5.02 9.24 -9.83
N LEU A 180 4.67 10.20 -8.96
CA LEU A 180 3.29 10.64 -8.78
C LEU A 180 2.68 11.19 -10.06
N ASP A 181 3.50 11.75 -10.94
CA ASP A 181 3.05 12.28 -12.23
C ASP A 181 2.77 11.19 -13.27
N GLU A 182 3.15 9.94 -13.00
CA GLU A 182 2.84 8.77 -13.84
C GLU A 182 1.80 7.83 -13.20
N MET A 183 1.44 8.04 -11.93
CA MET A 183 0.41 7.23 -11.25
C MET A 183 -1.00 7.71 -11.57
N SER A 184 -1.88 6.79 -11.99
CA SER A 184 -3.31 7.07 -12.17
C SER A 184 -3.96 7.39 -10.82
N ALA A 185 -4.75 8.48 -10.79
CA ALA A 185 -5.54 8.86 -9.63
C ALA A 185 -6.67 7.85 -9.34
N GLU A 186 -7.21 7.18 -10.37
CA GLU A 186 -8.31 6.21 -10.23
C GLU A 186 -7.83 4.87 -9.65
N ALA A 187 -6.66 4.39 -10.07
CA ALA A 187 -6.11 3.12 -9.60
C ALA A 187 -5.59 3.15 -8.14
N THR A 188 -5.45 4.34 -7.57
CA THR A 188 -4.79 4.58 -6.26
C THR A 188 -5.78 5.01 -5.15
N GLY A 189 -7.06 5.21 -5.49
CA GLY A 189 -8.13 5.70 -4.60
C GLY A 189 -8.78 4.65 -3.69
#